data_AF-A0A2S7KYI4-F1
#
_entry.id   AF-A0A2S7KYI4-F1
#
_cell.length_a   1.000
_cell.length_b   1.000
_cell.length_c   1.000
_cell.angle_alpha   90.00
_cell.angle_beta   90.00
_cell.angle_gamma   90.00
#
_symmetry.space_group_name_H-M   'P 1'
#
loop_
_entity.id
_entity.type
_entity.pdbx_description
1 polymer ?
#
loop_
_entity_poly.entity_id
_entity_poly.type
_entity_poly.pdbx_seq_one_letter_code
_entity_poly.pdbx_strand_id
1 'polypeptide(L)'
;MRKTVLILFLLLNFLSLHAQTASGDIENYAESIINRMPGSSVNNYIQPTTANLATWKSIINFILSDNLTDARAIASPINYQITEFTDTSLNPNKIFYVLEEKAIQNRYWGTYIFSKNPARNNLIIAAPHSKFDTNTGNQAIYCFKNTLAKAVFINGTHRCNSFTSSNCYGTTSVCGSTGNYKISDQAHNTTSMFQITTEVLYSSIANAVFVQLHGFAKQSNDPYVIMSNGTNKTPSVDYAVQIKNALLQEDPSLTFKLAHIDTDWTRLTAFTNTQGRFINNSSNACSTDATATSGRFIHIEQEKEKLRDSVKDWRKMSNALKSVFTSTLGLDENILETSITIYPNPVSTILEIRAAKIKSVELINILGKSMHIYTNNIQENAVQINIEDLAKSMYFLKINTGNSSVIKKIIKN
;
A
#
# COMPACT_ATOMS: atom_id res chain seq x y z
N MET A 1 55.88 -42.91 24.66
CA MET A 1 54.57 -42.24 24.49
C MET A 1 54.75 -40.98 23.65
N ARG A 2 54.52 -41.06 22.33
CA ARG A 2 54.57 -39.90 21.41
C ARG A 2 53.20 -39.22 21.42
N LYS A 3 53.15 -37.96 21.86
CA LYS A 3 51.93 -37.14 21.80
C LYS A 3 51.83 -36.51 20.41
N THR A 4 50.86 -36.98 19.62
CA THR A 4 50.48 -36.38 18.35
C THR A 4 49.65 -35.13 18.63
N VAL A 5 50.16 -33.96 18.29
CA VAL A 5 49.42 -32.68 18.36
C VAL A 5 48.56 -32.57 17.11
N LEU A 6 47.25 -32.65 17.27
CA LEU A 6 46.27 -32.45 16.22
C LEU A 6 46.00 -30.94 16.12
N ILE A 7 46.51 -30.28 15.08
CA ILE A 7 46.21 -28.87 14.78
C ILE A 7 44.88 -28.84 14.02
N LEU A 8 43.83 -28.38 14.70
CA LEU A 8 42.50 -28.17 14.14
C LEU A 8 42.51 -26.88 13.30
N PHE A 9 42.54 -27.00 11.97
CA PHE A 9 42.31 -25.88 11.07
C PHE A 9 40.82 -25.50 11.11
N LEU A 10 40.51 -24.39 11.80
CA LEU A 10 39.19 -23.78 11.78
C LEU A 10 39.00 -23.09 10.43
N LEU A 11 38.39 -23.78 9.47
CA LEU A 11 37.89 -23.17 8.23
C LEU A 11 36.71 -22.25 8.56
N LEU A 12 37.00 -20.97 8.75
CA LEU A 12 36.01 -19.90 8.74
C LEU A 12 35.40 -19.81 7.33
N ASN A 13 34.30 -20.53 7.12
CA ASN A 13 33.43 -20.30 5.97
C ASN A 13 32.80 -18.92 6.11
N PHE A 14 33.42 -17.90 5.53
CA PHE A 14 32.73 -16.66 5.21
C PHE A 14 31.69 -17.01 4.13
N LEU A 15 30.48 -17.37 4.56
CA LEU A 15 29.31 -17.32 3.70
C LEU A 15 29.19 -15.87 3.22
N SER A 16 29.59 -15.60 1.98
CA SER A 16 29.23 -14.35 1.32
C SER A 16 27.71 -14.32 1.26
N LEU A 17 27.11 -13.59 2.20
CA LEU A 17 25.73 -13.11 2.11
C LEU A 17 25.68 -12.27 0.84
N HIS A 18 25.33 -12.91 -0.28
CA HIS A 18 25.04 -12.20 -1.50
C HIS A 18 23.94 -11.19 -1.15
N ALA A 19 24.23 -9.91 -1.38
CA ALA A 19 23.25 -8.85 -1.15
C ALA A 19 21.99 -9.20 -1.96
N GLN A 20 20.86 -9.38 -1.27
CA GLN A 20 19.57 -9.62 -1.93
C GLN A 20 19.08 -8.27 -2.47
N THR A 21 19.67 -7.83 -3.58
CA THR A 21 19.39 -6.54 -4.24
C THR A 21 19.05 -6.76 -5.70
N ALA A 22 18.10 -6.00 -6.23
CA ALA A 22 17.76 -5.99 -7.64
C ALA A 22 17.35 -4.57 -8.08
N SER A 23 17.27 -4.33 -9.39
CA SER A 23 16.79 -3.06 -9.93
C SER A 23 16.03 -3.27 -11.25
N GLY A 24 15.19 -2.32 -11.62
CA GLY A 24 14.40 -2.34 -12.85
C GLY A 24 13.04 -1.68 -12.69
N ASP A 25 12.03 -2.15 -13.42
CA ASP A 25 10.64 -1.76 -13.22
C ASP A 25 9.93 -2.78 -12.32
N ILE A 26 9.36 -2.34 -11.19
CA ILE A 26 8.68 -3.24 -10.27
C ILE A 26 7.45 -3.92 -10.89
N GLU A 27 6.80 -3.29 -11.88
CA GLU A 27 5.65 -3.85 -12.59
C GLU A 27 6.09 -5.08 -13.40
N ASN A 28 7.13 -4.93 -14.23
CA ASN A 28 7.67 -6.03 -15.03
C ASN A 28 8.19 -7.16 -14.13
N TYR A 29 8.84 -6.80 -13.02
CA TYR A 29 9.34 -7.76 -12.04
C TYR A 29 8.20 -8.59 -11.43
N ALA A 30 7.17 -7.93 -10.93
CA ALA A 30 6.03 -8.60 -10.30
C ALA A 30 5.16 -9.36 -11.30
N GLU A 31 4.97 -8.83 -12.52
CA GLU A 31 4.27 -9.53 -13.60
C GLU A 31 4.95 -10.87 -13.94
N SER A 32 6.29 -10.91 -13.96
CA SER A 32 7.03 -12.15 -14.16
C SER A 32 6.75 -13.21 -13.07
N ILE A 33 6.45 -12.78 -11.85
CA ILE A 33 6.07 -13.66 -10.74
C ILE A 33 4.63 -14.14 -10.94
N ILE A 34 3.71 -13.24 -11.27
CA ILE A 34 2.29 -13.54 -11.53
C ILE A 34 2.13 -14.56 -12.66
N ASN A 35 2.88 -14.39 -13.75
CA ASN A 35 2.82 -15.28 -14.90
C ASN A 35 3.23 -16.72 -14.57
N ARG A 36 4.13 -16.91 -13.60
CA ARG A 36 4.64 -18.23 -13.15
C ARG A 36 3.76 -18.93 -12.13
N MET A 37 2.70 -18.29 -11.63
CA MET A 37 1.82 -18.90 -10.62
C MET A 37 1.15 -20.18 -11.15
N PRO A 38 1.13 -21.26 -10.35
CA PRO A 38 0.51 -22.50 -10.78
C PRO A 38 -1.02 -22.36 -10.86
N GLY A 39 -1.61 -23.07 -11.81
CA GLY A 39 -3.04 -23.02 -12.14
C GLY A 39 -3.93 -23.88 -11.24
N SER A 40 -5.21 -24.00 -11.57
CA SER A 40 -6.21 -24.71 -10.74
C SER A 40 -6.16 -26.25 -10.81
N SER A 41 -5.48 -26.83 -11.79
CA SER A 41 -5.48 -28.29 -12.05
C SER A 41 -4.45 -29.08 -11.24
N VAL A 42 -3.75 -28.44 -10.31
CA VAL A 42 -2.63 -29.01 -9.54
C VAL A 42 -2.70 -28.60 -8.07
N ASN A 43 -2.01 -29.34 -7.20
CA ASN A 43 -2.07 -29.21 -5.74
C ASN A 43 -0.71 -28.76 -5.17
N ASN A 44 -0.25 -27.58 -5.57
CA ASN A 44 1.08 -27.08 -5.21
C ASN A 44 1.08 -26.24 -3.93
N TYR A 45 -0.03 -25.60 -3.57
CA TYR A 45 -0.11 -24.80 -2.35
C TYR A 45 0.11 -25.65 -1.11
N ILE A 46 1.11 -25.29 -0.32
CA ILE A 46 1.38 -25.94 0.97
C ILE A 46 0.90 -25.02 2.08
N GLN A 47 0.00 -25.49 2.93
CA GLN A 47 -0.46 -24.69 4.06
C GLN A 47 0.72 -24.37 5.02
N PRO A 48 0.88 -23.11 5.45
CA PRO A 48 1.91 -22.78 6.43
C PRO A 48 1.61 -23.43 7.79
N THR A 49 2.66 -23.90 8.47
CA THR A 49 2.55 -24.37 9.86
C THR A 49 2.47 -23.20 10.83
N THR A 50 2.04 -23.44 12.08
CA THR A 50 2.05 -22.42 13.14
C THR A 50 3.43 -21.78 13.34
N ALA A 51 4.51 -22.57 13.24
CA ALA A 51 5.87 -22.05 13.30
C ALA A 51 6.18 -21.13 12.11
N ASN A 52 5.74 -21.49 10.89
CA ASN A 52 5.91 -20.61 9.73
C ASN A 52 5.17 -19.29 9.92
N LEU A 53 3.93 -19.32 10.42
CA LEU A 53 3.14 -18.10 10.68
C LEU A 53 3.81 -17.19 11.72
N ALA A 54 4.37 -17.77 12.79
CA ALA A 54 5.12 -17.03 13.80
C ALA A 54 6.39 -16.39 13.23
N THR A 55 7.19 -17.15 12.47
CA THR A 55 8.35 -16.62 11.76
C THR A 55 7.95 -15.51 10.79
N TRP A 56 6.87 -15.70 10.04
CA TRP A 56 6.36 -14.71 9.09
C TRP A 56 5.98 -13.40 9.76
N LYS A 57 5.27 -13.46 10.90
CA LYS A 57 4.95 -12.29 11.71
C LYS A 57 6.21 -11.50 12.08
N SER A 58 7.27 -12.18 12.51
CA SER A 58 8.57 -11.55 12.80
C SER A 58 9.23 -10.95 11.57
N ILE A 59 9.16 -11.60 10.41
CA ILE A 59 9.68 -11.06 9.14
C ILE A 59 9.00 -9.72 8.82
N ILE A 60 7.67 -9.66 8.87
CA ILE A 60 6.93 -8.43 8.57
C ILE A 60 7.30 -7.32 9.56
N ASN A 61 7.42 -7.64 10.86
CA ASN A 61 7.85 -6.65 11.86
C ASN A 61 9.26 -6.11 11.58
N PHE A 62 10.21 -6.96 11.22
CA PHE A 62 11.55 -6.53 10.85
C PHE A 62 11.59 -5.68 9.58
N ILE A 63 10.78 -6.02 8.56
CA ILE A 63 10.61 -5.19 7.36
C ILE A 63 10.06 -3.81 7.73
N LEU A 64 9.07 -3.74 8.62
CA LEU A 64 8.46 -2.49 9.06
C LEU A 64 9.41 -1.60 9.86
N SER A 65 10.39 -2.19 10.56
CA SER A 65 11.43 -1.48 11.32
C SER A 65 12.73 -1.27 10.52
N ASP A 66 12.72 -1.51 9.20
CA ASP A 66 13.89 -1.42 8.33
C ASP A 66 15.08 -2.34 8.71
N ASN A 67 14.81 -3.43 9.43
CA ASN A 67 15.82 -4.40 9.85
C ASN A 67 15.90 -5.58 8.85
N LEU A 68 16.47 -5.32 7.67
CA LEU A 68 16.56 -6.33 6.61
C LEU A 68 17.51 -7.49 6.96
N THR A 69 18.53 -7.27 7.79
CA THR A 69 19.48 -8.31 8.19
C THR A 69 18.76 -9.45 8.92
N ASP A 70 17.99 -9.11 9.96
CA ASP A 70 17.26 -10.11 10.75
C ASP A 70 16.09 -10.68 9.96
N ALA A 71 15.37 -9.86 9.18
CA ALA A 71 14.31 -10.34 8.29
C ALA A 71 14.81 -11.43 7.33
N ARG A 72 15.95 -11.20 6.66
CA ARG A 72 16.55 -12.15 5.71
C ARG A 72 17.04 -13.41 6.40
N ALA A 73 17.63 -13.28 7.59
CA ALA A 73 18.13 -14.41 8.37
C ALA A 73 17.01 -15.42 8.68
N ILE A 74 15.82 -14.94 9.06
CA ILE A 74 14.70 -15.82 9.44
C ILE A 74 13.78 -16.20 8.26
N ALA A 75 13.78 -15.44 7.16
CA ALA A 75 13.04 -15.80 5.94
C ALA A 75 13.72 -16.95 5.17
N SER A 76 15.05 -16.97 5.14
CA SER A 76 15.83 -17.94 4.36
C SER A 76 15.50 -19.41 4.69
N PRO A 77 15.37 -19.83 5.98
CA PRO A 77 15.01 -21.20 6.35
C PRO A 77 13.59 -21.64 5.94
N ILE A 78 12.66 -20.70 5.73
CA ILE A 78 11.29 -21.00 5.30
C ILE A 78 11.10 -20.89 3.78
N ASN A 79 12.20 -20.92 3.02
CA ASN A 79 12.26 -20.77 1.56
C ASN A 79 11.87 -19.39 1.01
N TYR A 80 11.95 -18.35 1.83
CA TYR A 80 11.67 -16.97 1.41
C TYR A 80 12.93 -16.10 1.42
N GLN A 81 12.86 -14.99 0.71
CA GLN A 81 13.92 -13.99 0.61
C GLN A 81 13.31 -12.58 0.62
N ILE A 82 14.11 -11.58 1.00
CA ILE A 82 13.73 -10.16 0.96
C ILE A 82 14.72 -9.42 0.07
N THR A 83 14.26 -9.11 -1.14
CA THR A 83 15.02 -8.33 -2.12
C THR A 83 14.81 -6.84 -1.88
N GLU A 84 15.89 -6.09 -1.63
CA GLU A 84 15.84 -4.62 -1.71
C GLU A 84 15.89 -4.25 -3.20
N PHE A 85 14.75 -3.84 -3.73
CA PHE A 85 14.53 -3.55 -5.14
C PHE A 85 14.59 -2.04 -5.38
N THR A 86 15.46 -1.61 -6.30
CA THR A 86 15.51 -0.21 -6.76
C THR A 86 14.69 -0.07 -8.04
N ASP A 87 13.53 0.56 -7.95
CA ASP A 87 12.73 0.88 -9.12
C ASP A 87 13.34 2.08 -9.86
N THR A 88 13.86 1.81 -11.06
CA THR A 88 14.54 2.77 -11.94
C THR A 88 13.60 3.40 -12.97
N SER A 89 12.33 2.97 -13.00
CA SER A 89 11.30 3.56 -13.87
C SER A 89 10.63 4.79 -13.25
N LEU A 90 10.84 5.01 -11.95
CA LEU A 90 10.38 6.18 -11.20
C LEU A 90 11.50 7.22 -11.04
N ASN A 91 11.14 8.50 -11.05
CA ASN A 91 12.08 9.60 -10.82
C ASN A 91 11.63 10.49 -9.65
N PRO A 92 12.43 10.62 -8.56
CA PRO A 92 13.64 9.84 -8.29
C PRO A 92 13.32 8.36 -8.08
N ASN A 93 14.32 7.49 -8.27
CA ASN A 93 14.20 6.05 -8.04
C ASN A 93 13.58 5.77 -6.65
N LYS A 94 12.77 4.73 -6.56
CA LYS A 94 12.14 4.30 -5.30
C LYS A 94 12.66 2.95 -4.87
N ILE A 95 12.74 2.75 -3.56
CA ILE A 95 13.19 1.49 -2.98
C ILE A 95 11.99 0.74 -2.43
N PHE A 96 11.89 -0.52 -2.83
CA PHE A 96 10.87 -1.47 -2.39
C PHE A 96 11.53 -2.69 -1.72
N TYR A 97 10.88 -3.24 -0.70
CA TYR A 97 11.27 -4.52 -0.10
C TYR A 97 10.32 -5.60 -0.62
N VAL A 98 10.85 -6.47 -1.48
CA VAL A 98 10.10 -7.56 -2.08
C VAL A 98 10.34 -8.83 -1.26
N LEU A 99 9.34 -9.22 -0.48
CA LEU A 99 9.31 -10.50 0.23
C LEU A 99 8.66 -11.54 -0.68
N GLU A 100 9.45 -12.49 -1.15
CA GLU A 100 9.05 -13.49 -2.14
C GLU A 100 9.66 -14.85 -1.84
N GLU A 101 9.06 -15.89 -2.41
CA GLU A 101 9.66 -17.22 -2.35
C GLU A 101 10.91 -17.27 -3.23
N LYS A 102 11.94 -18.01 -2.78
CA LYS A 102 13.16 -18.24 -3.58
C LYS A 102 12.81 -18.89 -4.93
N ALA A 103 13.74 -18.77 -5.89
CA ALA A 103 13.54 -19.19 -7.28
C ALA A 103 13.00 -20.63 -7.44
N ILE A 104 13.42 -21.55 -6.56
CA ILE A 104 12.85 -22.91 -6.48
C ILE A 104 11.64 -22.85 -5.53
N GLN A 105 10.45 -22.73 -6.12
CA GLN A 105 9.20 -22.59 -5.39
C GLN A 105 8.59 -23.95 -5.00
N ASN A 106 8.18 -24.07 -3.75
CA ASN A 106 7.48 -25.21 -3.18
C ASN A 106 6.44 -24.84 -2.09
N ARG A 107 6.18 -23.55 -1.84
CA ARG A 107 5.22 -23.06 -0.85
C ARG A 107 4.03 -22.36 -1.48
N TYR A 108 4.29 -21.42 -2.40
CA TYR A 108 3.29 -20.59 -3.06
C TYR A 108 2.46 -19.71 -2.11
N TRP A 109 3.05 -19.17 -1.03
CA TRP A 109 2.35 -18.29 -0.06
C TRP A 109 2.15 -16.85 -0.55
N GLY A 110 2.67 -16.50 -1.73
CA GLY A 110 2.53 -15.18 -2.33
C GLY A 110 3.77 -14.31 -2.24
N THR A 111 3.62 -13.10 -2.77
CA THR A 111 4.64 -12.04 -2.83
C THR A 111 4.08 -10.77 -2.20
N TYR A 112 4.89 -10.13 -1.37
CA TYR A 112 4.50 -8.97 -0.57
C TYR A 112 5.56 -7.90 -0.79
N ILE A 113 5.14 -6.73 -1.26
CA ILE A 113 6.05 -5.65 -1.61
C ILE A 113 5.76 -4.46 -0.71
N PHE A 114 6.79 -3.94 -0.04
CA PHE A 114 6.68 -2.83 0.90
C PHE A 114 7.46 -1.63 0.38
N SER A 115 6.87 -0.44 0.44
CA SER A 115 7.59 0.80 0.17
C SER A 115 8.50 1.16 1.34
N LYS A 116 9.80 1.38 1.06
CA LYS A 116 10.74 1.92 2.06
C LYS A 116 10.31 3.30 2.53
N ASN A 117 9.98 4.16 1.57
CA ASN A 117 9.50 5.54 1.78
C ASN A 117 8.14 5.74 1.09
N PRO A 118 7.03 5.26 1.67
CA PRO A 118 5.71 5.36 1.06
C PRO A 118 5.21 6.80 1.04
N ALA A 119 4.65 7.25 -0.09
CA ALA A 119 3.90 8.50 -0.10
C ALA A 119 2.58 8.33 0.65
N ARG A 120 1.92 7.16 0.58
CA ARG A 120 0.66 6.88 1.29
C ARG A 120 0.88 5.78 2.32
N ASN A 121 1.41 6.15 3.48
CA ASN A 121 1.78 5.20 4.54
C ASN A 121 0.58 4.43 5.14
N ASN A 122 -0.65 4.89 4.88
CA ASN A 122 -1.89 4.26 5.32
C ASN A 122 -2.58 3.41 4.24
N LEU A 123 -2.14 3.43 2.98
CA LEU A 123 -2.76 2.64 1.91
C LEU A 123 -2.07 1.28 1.78
N ILE A 124 -2.85 0.21 1.91
CA ILE A 124 -2.44 -1.17 1.65
C ILE A 124 -3.31 -1.70 0.51
N ILE A 125 -2.69 -2.27 -0.51
CA ILE A 125 -3.38 -2.83 -1.68
C ILE A 125 -3.22 -4.35 -1.66
N ALA A 126 -4.24 -5.09 -2.06
CA ALA A 126 -4.20 -6.56 -2.02
C ALA A 126 -4.95 -7.15 -3.22
N ALA A 127 -4.36 -8.17 -3.86
CA ALA A 127 -4.99 -8.97 -4.90
C ALA A 127 -4.91 -10.47 -4.51
N PRO A 128 -5.94 -11.03 -3.87
CA PRO A 128 -5.90 -12.39 -3.35
C PRO A 128 -6.09 -13.46 -4.43
N HIS A 129 -6.52 -13.09 -5.65
CA HIS A 129 -6.88 -14.03 -6.72
C HIS A 129 -6.24 -13.71 -8.08
N SER A 130 -5.03 -13.13 -8.11
CA SER A 130 -4.33 -12.62 -9.30
C SER A 130 -4.26 -13.55 -10.52
N LYS A 131 -4.26 -14.88 -10.30
CA LYS A 131 -4.24 -15.88 -11.38
C LYS A 131 -5.63 -16.25 -11.90
N PHE A 132 -6.66 -16.11 -11.07
CA PHE A 132 -8.06 -16.42 -11.41
C PHE A 132 -8.78 -15.16 -11.91
N ASP A 133 -8.66 -14.07 -11.15
CA ASP A 133 -9.22 -12.77 -11.48
C ASP A 133 -8.24 -12.05 -12.42
N THR A 134 -8.40 -12.29 -13.72
CA THR A 134 -7.48 -11.80 -14.77
C THR A 134 -7.02 -10.35 -14.53
N ASN A 135 -5.71 -10.11 -14.58
CA ASN A 135 -5.08 -8.80 -14.42
C ASN A 135 -5.25 -8.08 -13.07
N THR A 136 -5.96 -8.62 -12.07
CA THR A 136 -6.10 -7.94 -10.76
C THR A 136 -4.76 -7.78 -10.05
N GLY A 137 -3.86 -8.77 -10.14
CA GLY A 137 -2.50 -8.68 -9.60
C GLY A 137 -1.69 -7.58 -10.29
N ASN A 138 -1.70 -7.53 -11.62
CA ASN A 138 -0.99 -6.50 -12.38
C ASN A 138 -1.57 -5.10 -12.08
N GLN A 139 -2.90 -4.96 -12.03
CA GLN A 139 -3.56 -3.72 -11.62
C GLN A 139 -3.17 -3.30 -10.19
N ALA A 140 -3.09 -4.24 -9.25
CA ALA A 140 -2.69 -3.97 -7.87
C ALA A 140 -1.25 -3.44 -7.77
N ILE A 141 -0.30 -4.03 -8.52
CA ILE A 141 1.08 -3.55 -8.61
C ILE A 141 1.15 -2.18 -9.28
N TYR A 142 0.41 -1.99 -10.39
CA TYR A 142 0.30 -0.68 -11.06
C TYR A 142 -0.18 0.39 -10.08
N CYS A 143 -1.26 0.11 -9.34
CA CYS A 143 -1.80 1.03 -8.34
C CYS A 143 -0.78 1.28 -7.22
N PHE A 144 -0.11 0.24 -6.71
CA PHE A 144 0.91 0.35 -5.66
C PHE A 144 2.04 1.28 -6.06
N LYS A 145 2.63 1.06 -7.25
CA LYS A 145 3.73 1.87 -7.77
C LYS A 145 3.33 3.33 -7.95
N ASN A 146 2.18 3.58 -8.58
CA ASN A 146 1.72 4.94 -8.91
C ASN A 146 1.17 5.72 -7.71
N THR A 147 0.77 5.02 -6.65
CA THR A 147 0.33 5.64 -5.39
C THR A 147 1.45 5.70 -4.35
N LEU A 148 2.54 4.94 -4.52
CA LEU A 148 3.55 4.68 -3.50
C LEU A 148 2.90 4.30 -2.16
N ALA A 149 1.95 3.37 -2.24
CA ALA A 149 1.26 2.78 -1.09
C ALA A 149 2.27 2.10 -0.14
N LYS A 150 1.86 1.88 1.11
CA LYS A 150 2.71 1.22 2.12
C LYS A 150 3.10 -0.19 1.70
N ALA A 151 2.13 -0.96 1.23
CA ALA A 151 2.36 -2.34 0.83
C ALA A 151 1.37 -2.81 -0.24
N VAL A 152 1.78 -3.82 -1.00
CA VAL A 152 0.91 -4.60 -1.89
C VAL A 152 1.09 -6.10 -1.69
N PHE A 153 -0.04 -6.83 -1.65
CA PHE A 153 -0.04 -8.29 -1.50
C PHE A 153 -0.54 -8.96 -2.77
N ILE A 154 0.20 -9.95 -3.24
CA ILE A 154 -0.15 -10.78 -4.39
C ILE A 154 -0.15 -12.24 -3.94
N ASN A 155 -1.28 -12.93 -4.10
CA ASN A 155 -1.39 -14.38 -3.82
C ASN A 155 -0.39 -15.20 -4.63
N GLY A 156 0.08 -16.35 -4.13
CA GLY A 156 1.14 -17.12 -4.80
C GLY A 156 0.66 -18.13 -5.84
N THR A 157 -0.64 -18.37 -5.94
CA THR A 157 -1.22 -19.41 -6.81
C THR A 157 -2.71 -19.17 -7.07
N HIS A 158 -3.28 -19.85 -8.07
CA HIS A 158 -4.73 -19.88 -8.28
C HIS A 158 -5.48 -20.27 -7.00
N ARG A 159 -6.61 -19.62 -6.71
CA ARG A 159 -7.47 -19.87 -5.52
C ARG A 159 -8.04 -21.30 -5.39
N CYS A 160 -7.81 -22.14 -6.40
CA CYS A 160 -8.25 -23.53 -6.47
C CYS A 160 -7.07 -24.51 -6.53
N ASN A 161 -5.82 -24.02 -6.38
CA ASN A 161 -4.60 -24.82 -6.40
C ASN A 161 -4.41 -25.59 -5.08
N SER A 162 -5.46 -26.23 -4.61
CA SER A 162 -5.37 -27.20 -3.54
C SER A 162 -6.58 -28.11 -3.57
N PHE A 163 -6.38 -29.39 -3.28
CA PHE A 163 -7.48 -30.32 -3.08
C PHE A 163 -8.07 -30.20 -1.67
N THR A 164 -7.27 -29.72 -0.72
CA THR A 164 -7.67 -29.52 0.68
C THR A 164 -8.60 -28.31 0.82
N SER A 165 -9.73 -28.54 1.49
CA SER A 165 -10.68 -27.48 1.82
C SER A 165 -10.20 -26.64 3.00
N SER A 166 -10.47 -25.34 2.94
CA SER A 166 -10.43 -24.44 4.08
C SER A 166 -11.51 -24.82 5.10
N ASN A 167 -11.21 -24.63 6.37
CA ASN A 167 -12.16 -24.80 7.46
C ASN A 167 -13.01 -23.54 7.71
N CYS A 168 -12.70 -22.44 7.00
CA CYS A 168 -13.45 -21.20 7.14
C CYS A 168 -14.82 -21.27 6.46
N TYR A 169 -15.79 -20.61 7.10
CA TYR A 169 -17.19 -20.65 6.71
C TYR A 169 -17.43 -20.06 5.32
N GLY A 170 -18.33 -20.71 4.59
CA GLY A 170 -18.81 -20.30 3.28
C GLY A 170 -18.47 -21.31 2.21
N THR A 171 -19.05 -21.10 1.03
CA THR A 171 -18.94 -22.04 -0.08
C THR A 171 -18.65 -21.33 -1.39
N THR A 172 -18.10 -22.08 -2.33
CA THR A 172 -17.82 -21.63 -3.69
C THR A 172 -18.13 -22.74 -4.69
N SER A 173 -18.57 -22.36 -5.88
CA SER A 173 -18.64 -23.24 -7.07
C SER A 173 -17.49 -22.97 -8.05
N VAL A 174 -16.56 -22.05 -7.72
CA VAL A 174 -15.45 -21.68 -8.60
C VAL A 174 -14.47 -22.83 -8.82
N CYS A 175 -14.31 -23.70 -7.82
CA CYS A 175 -13.34 -24.79 -7.85
C CYS A 175 -13.97 -26.16 -8.20
N GLY A 176 -15.11 -26.16 -8.92
CA GLY A 176 -15.83 -27.37 -9.32
C GLY A 176 -17.25 -27.41 -8.74
N SER A 177 -17.63 -28.53 -8.13
CA SER A 177 -18.91 -28.61 -7.43
C SER A 177 -18.95 -27.65 -6.23
N THR A 178 -20.15 -27.17 -5.89
CA THR A 178 -20.34 -26.29 -4.73
C THR A 178 -19.84 -26.98 -3.47
N GLY A 179 -18.91 -26.34 -2.78
CA GLY A 179 -18.33 -26.82 -1.53
C GLY A 179 -17.51 -25.75 -0.84
N ASN A 180 -16.77 -26.13 0.21
CA ASN A 180 -15.92 -25.19 0.93
C ASN A 180 -14.85 -24.57 0.02
N TYR A 181 -14.41 -23.36 0.36
CA TYR A 181 -13.22 -22.76 -0.24
C TYR A 181 -12.00 -23.68 -0.10
N LYS A 182 -11.00 -23.52 -0.96
CA LYS A 182 -9.73 -24.25 -0.85
C LYS A 182 -8.76 -23.51 0.07
N ILE A 183 -7.81 -24.21 0.69
CA ILE A 183 -6.77 -23.56 1.53
C ILE A 183 -5.90 -22.57 0.74
N SER A 184 -5.85 -22.70 -0.59
CA SER A 184 -5.18 -21.77 -1.50
C SER A 184 -5.99 -20.50 -1.77
N ASP A 185 -7.27 -20.43 -1.39
CA ASP A 185 -8.10 -19.23 -1.47
C ASP A 185 -7.75 -18.26 -0.33
N GLN A 186 -6.86 -17.31 -0.61
CA GLN A 186 -6.28 -16.42 0.41
C GLN A 186 -7.32 -15.49 1.08
N ALA A 187 -8.43 -15.19 0.40
CA ALA A 187 -9.52 -14.38 0.93
C ALA A 187 -10.41 -15.15 1.94
N HIS A 188 -10.27 -16.47 2.00
CA HIS A 188 -11.15 -17.36 2.76
C HIS A 188 -10.35 -18.38 3.61
N ASN A 189 -9.16 -18.00 4.06
CA ASN A 189 -8.31 -18.85 4.88
C ASN A 189 -7.48 -18.01 5.88
N THR A 190 -7.73 -18.19 7.17
CA THR A 190 -7.00 -17.51 8.25
C THR A 190 -5.60 -18.10 8.48
N THR A 191 -5.36 -19.34 8.08
CA THR A 191 -4.05 -20.00 8.18
C THR A 191 -3.27 -19.74 6.89
N SER A 192 -2.92 -18.47 6.65
CA SER A 192 -2.22 -18.01 5.45
C SER A 192 -1.29 -16.83 5.76
N MET A 193 -0.22 -16.68 4.97
CA MET A 193 0.65 -15.49 5.07
C MET A 193 -0.10 -14.21 4.71
N PHE A 194 -1.14 -14.31 3.89
CA PHE A 194 -1.99 -13.19 3.47
C PHE A 194 -2.79 -12.65 4.66
N GLN A 195 -3.36 -13.55 5.47
CA GLN A 195 -4.00 -13.19 6.73
C GLN A 195 -2.98 -12.58 7.71
N ILE A 196 -1.87 -13.26 8.02
CA ILE A 196 -0.91 -12.77 9.01
C ILE A 196 -0.33 -11.40 8.63
N THR A 197 -0.03 -11.18 7.35
CA THR A 197 0.47 -9.87 6.89
C THR A 197 -0.57 -8.77 7.09
N THR A 198 -1.85 -9.08 6.86
CA THR A 198 -2.97 -8.16 7.14
C THR A 198 -3.04 -7.81 8.63
N GLU A 199 -2.98 -8.82 9.51
CA GLU A 199 -3.07 -8.63 10.97
C GLU A 199 -1.93 -7.78 11.52
N VAL A 200 -0.70 -8.03 11.06
CA VAL A 200 0.49 -7.25 11.46
C VAL A 200 0.35 -5.81 11.00
N LEU A 201 0.03 -5.56 9.73
CA LEU A 201 -0.10 -4.19 9.22
C LEU A 201 -1.26 -3.42 9.87
N TYR A 202 -2.39 -4.10 10.13
CA TYR A 202 -3.54 -3.49 10.80
C TYR A 202 -3.17 -3.01 12.21
N SER A 203 -2.42 -3.84 12.94
CA SER A 203 -2.00 -3.58 14.32
C SER A 203 -0.87 -2.55 14.39
N SER A 204 0.08 -2.59 13.44
CA SER A 204 1.26 -1.71 13.44
C SER A 204 1.00 -0.34 12.85
N ILE A 205 -0.07 -0.17 12.06
CA ILE A 205 -0.41 1.10 11.39
C ILE A 205 -1.85 1.46 11.75
N ALA A 206 -2.01 2.34 12.73
CA ALA A 206 -3.31 2.66 13.34
C ALA A 206 -4.39 3.12 12.34
N ASN A 207 -3.99 3.78 11.25
CA ASN A 207 -4.90 4.29 10.21
C ASN A 207 -4.81 3.52 8.89
N ALA A 208 -4.19 2.33 8.85
CA ALA A 208 -4.09 1.54 7.64
C ALA A 208 -5.46 1.17 7.06
N VAL A 209 -5.65 1.41 5.76
CA VAL A 209 -6.83 1.03 4.97
C VAL A 209 -6.40 0.01 3.93
N PHE A 210 -7.12 -1.11 3.90
CA PHE A 210 -6.86 -2.26 3.06
C PHE A 210 -7.83 -2.26 1.90
N VAL A 211 -7.33 -1.94 0.70
CA VAL A 211 -8.08 -2.03 -0.55
C VAL A 211 -7.76 -3.36 -1.20
N GLN A 212 -8.74 -4.27 -1.21
CA GLN A 212 -8.61 -5.60 -1.77
C GLN A 212 -9.34 -5.67 -3.12
N LEU A 213 -8.56 -5.74 -4.20
CA LEU A 213 -9.04 -5.80 -5.57
C LEU A 213 -9.34 -7.24 -5.97
N HIS A 214 -10.56 -7.45 -6.44
CA HIS A 214 -11.06 -8.68 -7.03
C HIS A 214 -11.61 -8.40 -8.43
N GLY A 215 -11.89 -9.46 -9.17
CA GLY A 215 -12.45 -9.39 -10.50
C GLY A 215 -13.54 -10.42 -10.72
N PHE A 216 -14.60 -10.03 -11.43
CA PHE A 216 -15.70 -10.93 -11.77
C PHE A 216 -16.05 -10.91 -13.25
N ALA A 217 -16.65 -12.00 -13.70
CA ALA A 217 -17.37 -12.04 -14.97
C ALA A 217 -18.77 -11.44 -14.76
N LYS A 218 -19.05 -10.35 -15.47
CA LYS A 218 -20.27 -9.56 -15.31
C LYS A 218 -21.48 -10.30 -15.87
N GLN A 219 -22.56 -10.36 -15.08
CA GLN A 219 -23.90 -10.80 -15.49
C GLN A 219 -24.74 -9.62 -15.98
N SER A 220 -25.87 -9.88 -16.63
CA SER A 220 -26.73 -8.83 -17.21
C SER A 220 -27.13 -7.76 -16.19
N ASN A 221 -27.53 -8.18 -14.99
CA ASN A 221 -28.01 -7.29 -13.92
C ASN A 221 -26.89 -6.76 -13.01
N ASP A 222 -25.64 -7.17 -13.22
CA ASP A 222 -24.53 -6.67 -12.41
C ASP A 222 -24.20 -5.20 -12.75
N PRO A 223 -23.71 -4.43 -11.78
CA PRO A 223 -23.02 -3.17 -12.08
C PRO A 223 -21.63 -3.44 -12.70
N TYR A 224 -20.90 -2.39 -13.06
CA TYR A 224 -19.48 -2.51 -13.44
C TYR A 224 -18.58 -2.75 -12.21
N VAL A 225 -18.99 -2.25 -11.04
CA VAL A 225 -18.23 -2.39 -9.79
C VAL A 225 -19.15 -2.79 -8.65
N ILE A 226 -18.78 -3.82 -7.90
CA ILE A 226 -19.42 -4.17 -6.63
C ILE A 226 -18.42 -3.88 -5.52
N MET A 227 -18.83 -3.12 -4.52
CA MET A 227 -17.97 -2.67 -3.44
C MET A 227 -18.57 -3.06 -2.09
N SER A 228 -17.71 -3.30 -1.12
CA SER A 228 -18.15 -3.64 0.22
C SER A 228 -17.07 -3.28 1.22
N ASN A 229 -17.46 -2.96 2.45
CA ASN A 229 -16.54 -2.89 3.57
C ASN A 229 -16.48 -4.20 4.38
N GLY A 230 -17.01 -5.30 3.83
CA GLY A 230 -17.12 -6.60 4.48
C GLY A 230 -18.33 -6.74 5.41
N THR A 231 -19.23 -5.74 5.44
CA THR A 231 -20.44 -5.73 6.30
C THR A 231 -21.60 -5.01 5.63
N ASN A 232 -22.77 -5.03 6.27
CA ASN A 232 -23.92 -4.19 5.92
C ASN A 232 -24.00 -2.89 6.75
N LYS A 233 -22.89 -2.45 7.36
CA LYS A 233 -22.84 -1.27 8.25
C LYS A 233 -22.12 -0.12 7.57
N THR A 234 -22.63 1.10 7.74
CA THR A 234 -21.99 2.31 7.25
C THR A 234 -20.90 2.75 8.23
N PRO A 235 -19.64 2.93 7.79
CA PRO A 235 -18.56 3.42 8.63
C PRO A 235 -18.64 4.94 8.81
N SER A 236 -17.93 5.48 9.81
CA SER A 236 -17.81 6.94 9.99
C SER A 236 -17.05 7.61 8.85
N VAL A 237 -15.98 6.97 8.37
CA VAL A 237 -15.25 7.35 7.16
C VAL A 237 -15.48 6.27 6.12
N ASP A 238 -16.20 6.61 5.05
CA ASP A 238 -16.58 5.68 4.01
C ASP A 238 -15.65 5.75 2.80
N TYR A 239 -14.52 5.05 2.90
CA TYR A 239 -13.56 4.94 1.80
C TYR A 239 -14.15 4.26 0.56
N ALA A 240 -15.16 3.38 0.71
CA ALA A 240 -15.80 2.73 -0.44
C ALA A 240 -16.58 3.75 -1.27
N VAL A 241 -17.35 4.64 -0.61
CA VAL A 241 -18.03 5.75 -1.28
C VAL A 241 -17.05 6.75 -1.87
N GLN A 242 -15.96 7.08 -1.17
CA GLN A 242 -14.93 7.99 -1.69
C GLN A 242 -14.27 7.46 -2.97
N ILE A 243 -13.88 6.17 -2.98
CA ILE A 243 -13.30 5.52 -4.15
C ILE A 243 -14.32 5.42 -5.28
N LYS A 244 -15.59 5.07 -4.98
CA LYS A 244 -16.70 5.08 -5.95
C LYS A 244 -16.82 6.43 -6.66
N ASN A 245 -16.84 7.52 -5.89
CA ASN A 245 -16.99 8.86 -6.42
C ASN A 245 -15.78 9.28 -7.25
N ALA A 246 -14.57 8.92 -6.83
CA ALA A 246 -13.35 9.19 -7.59
C ALA A 246 -13.30 8.39 -8.91
N LEU A 247 -13.74 7.12 -8.90
CA LEU A 247 -13.87 6.32 -10.12
C LEU A 247 -14.90 6.89 -11.10
N LEU A 248 -16.01 7.45 -10.60
CA LEU A 248 -16.99 8.15 -11.44
C LEU A 248 -16.41 9.39 -12.12
N GLN A 249 -15.41 10.06 -11.53
CA GLN A 249 -14.70 11.16 -12.20
C GLN A 249 -13.81 10.65 -13.33
N GLU A 250 -13.21 9.48 -13.17
CA GLU A 250 -12.36 8.85 -14.20
C GLU A 250 -13.18 8.24 -15.33
N ASP A 251 -14.36 7.70 -15.03
CA ASP A 251 -15.27 7.09 -15.99
C ASP A 251 -16.74 7.21 -15.52
N PRO A 252 -17.47 8.23 -15.99
CA PRO A 252 -18.87 8.45 -15.63
C PRO A 252 -19.83 7.34 -16.07
N SER A 253 -19.38 6.40 -16.91
CA SER A 253 -20.21 5.29 -17.40
C SER A 253 -20.18 4.06 -16.49
N LEU A 254 -19.40 4.09 -15.40
CA LEU A 254 -19.39 3.04 -14.40
C LEU A 254 -20.67 3.06 -13.56
N THR A 255 -21.23 1.88 -13.32
CA THR A 255 -22.34 1.67 -12.39
C THR A 255 -21.83 0.88 -11.20
N PHE A 256 -22.50 1.04 -10.05
CA PHE A 256 -21.98 0.57 -8.77
C PHE A 256 -23.08 -0.09 -7.92
N LYS A 257 -22.67 -1.06 -7.10
CA LYS A 257 -23.42 -1.52 -5.93
C LYS A 257 -22.51 -1.53 -4.71
N LEU A 258 -22.95 -0.95 -3.60
CA LEU A 258 -22.22 -0.92 -2.33
C LEU A 258 -22.99 -1.72 -1.30
N ALA A 259 -22.46 -2.84 -0.81
CA ALA A 259 -23.20 -3.79 0.02
C ALA A 259 -23.80 -3.19 1.33
N HIS A 260 -23.18 -2.15 1.89
CA HIS A 260 -23.66 -1.45 3.08
C HIS A 260 -24.64 -0.31 2.78
N ILE A 261 -24.87 0.04 1.50
CA ILE A 261 -25.82 1.07 1.05
C ILE A 261 -26.99 0.41 0.31
N ASP A 262 -26.67 -0.41 -0.70
CA ASP A 262 -27.59 -1.23 -1.47
C ASP A 262 -27.82 -2.57 -0.75
N THR A 263 -28.50 -2.54 0.40
CA THR A 263 -28.61 -3.71 1.29
C THR A 263 -29.42 -4.89 0.72
N ASP A 264 -30.13 -4.67 -0.39
CA ASP A 264 -30.80 -5.70 -1.19
C ASP A 264 -29.82 -6.46 -2.10
N TRP A 265 -28.60 -5.95 -2.31
CA TRP A 265 -27.56 -6.58 -3.11
C TRP A 265 -26.77 -7.63 -2.30
N THR A 266 -26.80 -8.88 -2.74
CA THR A 266 -26.22 -10.01 -2.00
C THR A 266 -25.03 -10.69 -2.68
N ARG A 267 -24.73 -10.32 -3.93
CA ARG A 267 -23.68 -10.96 -4.74
C ARG A 267 -22.33 -10.28 -4.53
N LEU A 268 -21.29 -11.09 -4.28
CA LEU A 268 -19.89 -10.64 -4.13
C LEU A 268 -19.70 -9.51 -3.09
N THR A 269 -20.30 -9.69 -1.91
CA THR A 269 -20.31 -8.69 -0.83
C THR A 269 -19.15 -8.84 0.16
N ALA A 270 -18.30 -9.85 0.01
CA ALA A 270 -17.17 -10.15 0.89
C ALA A 270 -17.48 -10.32 2.39
N PHE A 271 -18.72 -10.69 2.78
CA PHE A 271 -19.04 -10.94 4.19
C PHE A 271 -18.30 -12.17 4.74
N THR A 272 -17.94 -13.11 3.86
CA THR A 272 -17.14 -14.31 4.18
C THR A 272 -15.63 -14.08 4.15
N ASN A 273 -15.16 -12.88 3.80
CA ASN A 273 -13.75 -12.59 3.66
C ASN A 273 -13.04 -12.57 5.02
N THR A 274 -11.99 -13.38 5.18
CA THR A 274 -11.30 -13.54 6.46
C THR A 274 -10.55 -12.28 6.89
N GLN A 275 -9.95 -11.55 5.94
CA GLN A 275 -9.29 -10.28 6.24
C GLN A 275 -10.30 -9.20 6.63
N GLY A 276 -11.41 -9.09 5.88
CA GLY A 276 -12.49 -8.16 6.17
C GLY A 276 -13.11 -8.41 7.55
N ARG A 277 -13.41 -9.67 7.88
CA ARG A 277 -13.91 -10.05 9.21
C ARG A 277 -12.93 -9.69 10.32
N PHE A 278 -11.63 -9.94 10.15
CA PHE A 278 -10.61 -9.55 11.13
C PHE A 278 -10.55 -8.03 11.33
N ILE A 279 -10.43 -7.26 10.25
CA ILE A 279 -10.32 -5.79 10.29
C ILE A 279 -11.58 -5.13 10.91
N ASN A 280 -12.72 -5.81 10.82
CA ASN A 280 -13.98 -5.38 11.38
C ASN A 280 -14.27 -5.99 12.76
N ASN A 281 -13.26 -6.53 13.44
CA ASN A 281 -13.34 -7.09 14.79
C ASN A 281 -14.38 -8.20 14.96
N SER A 282 -14.54 -9.06 13.95
CA SER A 282 -15.29 -10.31 14.12
C SER A 282 -14.70 -11.13 15.27
N SER A 283 -15.56 -11.77 16.06
CA SER A 283 -15.15 -12.68 17.15
C SER A 283 -14.39 -13.91 16.62
N ASN A 284 -14.61 -14.29 15.36
CA ASN A 284 -13.84 -15.31 14.68
C ASN A 284 -13.79 -15.01 13.18
N ALA A 285 -12.64 -14.53 12.70
CA ALA A 285 -12.42 -14.18 11.29
C ALA A 285 -12.68 -15.34 10.31
N CYS A 286 -12.53 -16.59 10.76
CA CYS A 286 -12.71 -17.77 9.91
C CYS A 286 -14.19 -18.14 9.74
N SER A 287 -15.04 -17.94 10.74
CA SER A 287 -16.40 -18.50 10.73
C SER A 287 -17.54 -17.52 10.97
N THR A 288 -17.27 -16.33 11.48
CA THR A 288 -18.31 -15.40 11.97
C THR A 288 -18.28 -14.10 11.17
N ASP A 289 -19.44 -13.69 10.65
CA ASP A 289 -19.60 -12.40 9.99
C ASP A 289 -19.35 -11.26 10.99
N ALA A 290 -18.74 -10.17 10.52
CA ALA A 290 -18.57 -9.00 11.37
C ALA A 290 -19.89 -8.23 11.51
N THR A 291 -20.23 -7.85 12.74
CA THR A 291 -21.47 -7.13 13.06
C THR A 291 -21.29 -5.61 13.15
N ALA A 292 -20.04 -5.14 13.09
CA ALA A 292 -19.63 -3.74 13.06
C ALA A 292 -18.58 -3.54 11.97
N THR A 293 -18.30 -2.30 11.58
CA THR A 293 -17.26 -1.96 10.60
C THR A 293 -16.26 -0.98 11.20
N SER A 294 -14.97 -1.18 10.90
CA SER A 294 -13.95 -0.17 11.21
C SER A 294 -13.81 0.87 10.09
N GLY A 295 -14.40 0.61 8.91
CA GLY A 295 -14.21 1.40 7.69
C GLY A 295 -12.84 1.18 7.02
N ARG A 296 -11.98 0.31 7.58
CA ARG A 296 -10.60 0.14 7.13
C ARG A 296 -10.39 -1.01 6.14
N PHE A 297 -11.42 -1.79 5.84
CA PHE A 297 -11.39 -2.82 4.79
C PHE A 297 -12.31 -2.41 3.65
N ILE A 298 -11.79 -2.43 2.42
CA ILE A 298 -12.53 -2.09 1.21
C ILE A 298 -12.30 -3.20 0.20
N HIS A 299 -13.35 -3.97 -0.07
CA HIS A 299 -13.39 -4.98 -1.11
C HIS A 299 -13.99 -4.36 -2.38
N ILE A 300 -13.32 -4.58 -3.51
CA ILE A 300 -13.73 -4.03 -4.81
C ILE A 300 -13.69 -5.12 -5.86
N GLU A 301 -14.86 -5.54 -6.31
CA GLU A 301 -15.09 -6.47 -7.41
C GLU A 301 -15.27 -5.66 -8.68
N GLN A 302 -14.41 -5.92 -9.65
CA GLN A 302 -14.35 -5.15 -10.89
C GLN A 302 -14.65 -6.06 -12.08
N GLU A 303 -15.52 -5.60 -12.97
CA GLU A 303 -15.58 -6.23 -14.27
C GLU A 303 -14.26 -6.02 -15.05
N LYS A 304 -14.09 -6.72 -16.18
CA LYS A 304 -12.82 -6.75 -16.91
C LYS A 304 -12.60 -5.53 -17.83
N GLU A 305 -13.50 -5.29 -18.76
CA GLU A 305 -13.34 -4.42 -19.93
C GLU A 305 -13.08 -2.94 -19.61
N LYS A 306 -13.67 -2.38 -18.54
CA LYS A 306 -13.49 -0.96 -18.20
C LYS A 306 -12.46 -0.69 -17.12
N LEU A 307 -12.05 -1.70 -16.35
CA LEU A 307 -11.20 -1.50 -15.17
C LEU A 307 -9.93 -2.36 -15.14
N ARG A 308 -9.92 -3.53 -15.77
CA ARG A 308 -8.84 -4.52 -15.63
C ARG A 308 -8.19 -4.95 -16.94
N ASP A 309 -8.72 -4.62 -18.11
CA ASP A 309 -8.23 -5.19 -19.37
C ASP A 309 -6.87 -4.64 -19.79
N SER A 310 -6.62 -3.34 -19.57
CA SER A 310 -5.39 -2.68 -20.00
C SER A 310 -4.82 -1.70 -18.96
N VAL A 311 -3.57 -1.27 -19.17
CA VAL A 311 -2.92 -0.20 -18.38
C VAL A 311 -3.76 1.09 -18.35
N LYS A 312 -4.46 1.42 -19.44
CA LYS A 312 -5.36 2.58 -19.51
C LYS A 312 -6.51 2.44 -18.49
N ASP A 313 -7.01 1.24 -18.30
CA ASP A 313 -8.12 0.95 -17.39
C ASP A 313 -7.64 0.86 -15.94
N TRP A 314 -6.46 0.27 -15.72
CA TRP A 314 -5.81 0.25 -14.39
C TRP A 314 -5.55 1.65 -13.85
N ARG A 315 -5.23 2.60 -14.75
CA ARG A 315 -5.02 4.01 -14.41
C ARG A 315 -6.24 4.64 -13.72
N LYS A 316 -7.46 4.25 -14.06
CA LYS A 316 -8.68 4.77 -13.41
C LYS A 316 -8.68 4.44 -11.91
N MET A 317 -8.43 3.18 -11.58
CA MET A 317 -8.32 2.75 -10.17
C MET A 317 -7.13 3.43 -9.48
N SER A 318 -5.98 3.50 -10.15
CA SER A 318 -4.81 4.16 -9.58
C SER A 318 -5.06 5.65 -9.26
N ASN A 319 -5.67 6.39 -10.18
CA ASN A 319 -6.04 7.80 -9.99
C ASN A 319 -7.06 7.97 -8.88
N ALA A 320 -8.08 7.10 -8.83
CA ALA A 320 -9.08 7.12 -7.76
C ALA A 320 -8.43 6.90 -6.38
N LEU A 321 -7.56 5.90 -6.24
CA LEU A 321 -6.82 5.67 -5.00
C LEU A 321 -5.88 6.84 -4.67
N LYS A 322 -5.22 7.41 -5.68
CA LYS A 322 -4.34 8.57 -5.50
C LYS A 322 -5.10 9.80 -4.98
N SER A 323 -6.34 10.01 -5.44
CA SER A 323 -7.24 11.09 -5.02
C SER A 323 -7.78 10.89 -3.61
N VAL A 324 -8.17 9.66 -3.25
CA VAL A 324 -8.77 9.35 -1.94
C VAL A 324 -7.72 9.32 -0.81
N PHE A 325 -6.53 8.79 -1.10
CA PHE A 325 -5.46 8.68 -0.10
C PHE A 325 -4.43 9.78 -0.34
N THR A 326 -4.33 10.74 0.57
CA THR A 326 -3.36 11.84 0.46
C THR A 326 -1.95 11.41 0.81
N SER A 327 -0.93 12.11 0.28
CA SER A 327 0.45 11.85 0.65
C SER A 327 0.70 12.20 2.14
N THR A 328 1.35 11.31 2.87
CA THR A 328 1.83 11.48 4.25
C THR A 328 3.26 12.03 4.31
N LEU A 329 4.00 12.01 3.19
CA LEU A 329 5.32 12.60 3.07
C LEU A 329 5.24 13.87 2.23
N GLY A 330 5.56 14.99 2.89
CA GLY A 330 5.84 16.27 2.26
C GLY A 330 4.60 16.96 1.70
N LEU A 331 4.48 18.24 2.01
CA LEU A 331 3.64 19.20 1.32
C LEU A 331 3.66 18.94 -0.19
N ASP A 332 2.56 19.25 -0.87
CA ASP A 332 2.50 19.40 -2.32
C ASP A 332 3.68 20.26 -2.83
N GLU A 333 4.84 19.65 -3.07
CA GLU A 333 5.80 20.15 -4.04
C GLU A 333 5.07 20.06 -5.38
N ASN A 334 4.73 21.24 -5.92
CA ASN A 334 4.32 21.50 -7.31
C ASN A 334 2.84 21.74 -7.64
N ILE A 335 2.11 22.52 -6.84
CA ILE A 335 1.14 23.49 -7.44
C ILE A 335 1.20 24.86 -6.74
N LEU A 336 1.32 24.92 -5.40
CA LEU A 336 1.40 26.19 -4.67
C LEU A 336 2.82 26.74 -4.55
N GLU A 337 3.84 25.87 -4.47
CA GLU A 337 5.25 26.28 -4.44
C GLU A 337 5.68 27.10 -5.66
N THR A 338 5.08 26.88 -6.83
CA THR A 338 5.35 27.59 -8.09
C THR A 338 4.59 28.91 -8.21
N SER A 339 3.57 29.14 -7.37
CA SER A 339 2.76 30.37 -7.37
C SER A 339 3.25 31.45 -6.40
N ILE A 340 4.23 31.11 -5.55
CA ILE A 340 4.77 31.99 -4.52
C ILE A 340 6.22 32.33 -4.86
N THR A 341 6.47 33.59 -5.24
CA THR A 341 7.82 34.08 -5.53
C THR A 341 8.34 34.91 -4.37
N ILE A 342 9.60 34.67 -4.00
CA ILE A 342 10.29 35.38 -2.93
C ILE A 342 11.60 35.88 -3.48
N TYR A 343 11.80 37.19 -3.50
CA TYR A 343 13.02 37.79 -4.04
C TYR A 343 13.39 39.11 -3.34
N PRO A 344 14.69 39.45 -3.29
CA PRO A 344 15.81 38.58 -3.61
C PRO A 344 15.97 37.46 -2.57
N ASN A 345 16.57 36.34 -2.93
CA ASN A 345 16.99 35.32 -1.98
C ASN A 345 18.29 34.69 -2.51
N PRO A 346 19.47 34.97 -1.91
CA PRO A 346 19.68 35.67 -0.64
C PRO A 346 19.29 37.16 -0.61
N VAL A 347 19.03 37.71 0.57
CA VAL A 347 18.54 39.09 0.79
C VAL A 347 19.38 39.83 1.85
N SER A 348 19.55 41.14 1.70
CA SER A 348 20.30 42.01 2.63
C SER A 348 19.40 42.94 3.46
N THR A 349 18.38 43.55 2.85
CA THR A 349 17.53 44.57 3.49
C THR A 349 16.05 44.26 3.33
N ILE A 350 15.52 44.33 2.11
CA ILE A 350 14.10 44.17 1.82
C ILE A 350 13.87 42.89 1.01
N LEU A 351 12.88 42.11 1.45
CA LEU A 351 12.37 40.93 0.78
C LEU A 351 10.96 41.18 0.26
N GLU A 352 10.68 40.86 -1.00
CA GLU A 352 9.33 40.86 -1.56
C GLU A 352 8.80 39.43 -1.71
N ILE A 353 7.55 39.24 -1.31
CA ILE A 353 6.80 37.98 -1.39
C ILE A 353 5.59 38.24 -2.26
N ARG A 354 5.45 37.54 -3.39
CA ARG A 354 4.26 37.59 -4.24
C ARG A 354 3.53 36.26 -4.19
N ALA A 355 2.23 36.31 -3.93
CA ALA A 355 1.33 35.14 -3.91
C ALA A 355 -0.12 35.62 -3.97
N ALA A 356 -1.03 34.84 -4.53
CA ALA A 356 -2.44 35.21 -4.55
C ALA A 356 -3.07 35.15 -3.14
N LYS A 357 -3.78 36.21 -2.74
CA LYS A 357 -4.58 36.27 -1.50
C LYS A 357 -3.77 35.99 -0.23
N ILE A 358 -2.65 36.67 -0.05
CA ILE A 358 -1.86 36.58 1.19
C ILE A 358 -2.70 37.10 2.36
N LYS A 359 -2.78 36.33 3.45
CA LYS A 359 -3.44 36.72 4.70
C LYS A 359 -2.44 37.12 5.78
N SER A 360 -1.31 36.43 5.85
CA SER A 360 -0.23 36.77 6.78
C SER A 360 1.09 36.18 6.34
N VAL A 361 2.19 36.80 6.77
CA VAL A 361 3.53 36.21 6.70
C VAL A 361 4.13 36.17 8.09
N GLU A 362 4.62 35.02 8.51
CA GLU A 362 5.31 34.84 9.79
C GLU A 362 6.79 34.52 9.53
N LEU A 363 7.68 35.28 10.15
CA LEU A 363 9.13 35.10 10.09
C LEU A 363 9.60 34.27 11.28
N ILE A 364 10.33 33.20 11.01
CA ILE A 364 10.75 32.19 11.98
C ILE A 364 12.26 32.00 11.88
N ASN A 365 12.97 31.93 13.01
CA ASN A 365 14.41 31.67 13.03
C ASN A 365 14.73 30.16 12.95
N ILE A 366 16.03 29.80 12.88
CA ILE A 366 16.48 28.39 12.80
C ILE A 366 16.10 27.52 13.99
N LEU A 367 15.76 28.12 15.14
CA LEU A 367 15.32 27.42 16.35
C LEU A 367 13.79 27.21 16.37
N GLY A 368 13.08 27.62 15.32
CA GLY A 368 11.62 27.54 15.25
C GLY A 368 10.89 28.64 16.02
N LYS A 369 11.61 29.66 16.52
CA LYS A 369 10.99 30.78 17.25
C LYS A 369 10.40 31.78 16.25
N SER A 370 9.13 32.11 16.42
CA SER A 370 8.46 33.21 15.73
C SER A 370 9.10 34.54 16.12
N MET A 371 9.62 35.25 15.13
CA MET A 371 10.30 36.54 15.28
C MET A 371 9.35 37.70 15.03
N HIS A 372 8.50 37.58 14.00
CA HIS A 372 7.54 38.61 13.63
C HIS A 372 6.38 38.01 12.82
N ILE A 373 5.19 38.63 12.92
CA ILE A 373 4.00 38.26 12.14
C ILE A 373 3.48 39.51 11.44
N TYR A 374 3.54 39.51 10.11
CA TYR A 374 3.05 40.57 9.23
C TYR A 374 1.61 40.27 8.83
N THR A 375 0.68 41.11 9.30
CA THR A 375 -0.76 41.05 8.98
C THR A 375 -1.29 42.35 8.37
N ASN A 376 -0.60 43.46 8.59
CA ASN A 376 -0.95 44.79 8.09
C ASN A 376 -0.13 45.13 6.81
N ASN A 377 -0.66 45.95 5.90
CA ASN A 377 -0.04 46.35 4.62
C ASN A 377 0.19 45.22 3.60
N ILE A 378 -0.64 44.18 3.66
CA ILE A 378 -0.65 43.13 2.63
C ILE A 378 -1.49 43.65 1.45
N GLN A 379 -0.85 44.00 0.34
CA GLN A 379 -1.59 44.15 -0.92
C GLN A 379 -2.05 42.75 -1.34
N GLU A 380 -3.25 42.62 -1.93
CA GLU A 380 -3.90 41.31 -2.17
C GLU A 380 -2.97 40.25 -2.78
N ASN A 381 -1.92 40.67 -3.51
CA ASN A 381 -0.97 39.78 -4.18
C ASN A 381 0.52 39.97 -3.83
N ALA A 382 0.89 40.88 -2.92
CA ALA A 382 2.30 41.14 -2.58
C ALA A 382 2.52 41.71 -1.16
N VAL A 383 3.65 41.35 -0.55
CA VAL A 383 4.11 41.87 0.75
C VAL A 383 5.60 42.18 0.66
N GLN A 384 6.01 43.33 1.18
CA GLN A 384 7.42 43.67 1.39
C GLN A 384 7.76 43.61 2.88
N ILE A 385 8.88 42.97 3.20
CA ILE A 385 9.38 42.78 4.56
C ILE A 385 10.79 43.36 4.65
N ASN A 386 11.01 44.31 5.57
CA ASN A 386 12.34 44.76 5.94
C ASN A 386 12.93 43.79 6.99
N ILE A 387 14.11 43.25 6.68
CA ILE A 387 14.89 42.33 7.52
C ILE A 387 16.32 42.83 7.77
N GLU A 388 16.59 44.12 7.56
CA GLU A 388 17.90 44.75 7.72
C GLU A 388 18.51 44.49 9.10
N ASP A 389 17.68 44.57 10.14
CA ASP A 389 18.08 44.38 11.55
C ASP A 389 18.34 42.92 11.95
N LEU A 390 18.11 41.95 11.04
CA LEU A 390 18.35 40.54 11.33
C LEU A 390 19.82 40.16 11.15
N ALA A 391 20.29 39.28 12.04
CA ALA A 391 21.62 38.67 11.92
C ALA A 391 21.74 37.84 10.62
N LYS A 392 22.96 37.76 10.09
CA LYS A 392 23.28 36.90 8.94
C LYS A 392 23.02 35.44 9.30
N SER A 393 21.98 34.85 8.73
CA SER A 393 21.55 33.48 9.03
C SER A 393 20.53 32.97 8.02
N MET A 394 20.07 31.74 8.26
CA MET A 394 18.92 31.15 7.60
C MET A 394 17.65 31.51 8.37
N TYR A 395 16.58 31.84 7.66
CA TYR A 395 15.25 32.06 8.25
C TYR A 395 14.20 31.31 7.43
N PHE A 396 13.03 31.13 8.04
CA PHE A 396 11.87 30.55 7.40
C PHE A 396 10.71 31.56 7.41
N LEU A 397 9.95 31.57 6.32
CA LEU A 397 8.74 32.35 6.17
C LEU A 397 7.57 31.40 6.06
N LYS A 398 6.65 31.47 7.02
CA LYS A 398 5.36 30.80 6.93
C LYS A 398 4.34 31.77 6.35
N ILE A 399 3.89 31.50 5.14
CA ILE A 399 2.99 32.36 4.35
C ILE A 399 1.62 31.70 4.36
N ASN A 400 0.63 32.37 4.96
CA ASN A 400 -0.75 31.92 4.96
C ASN A 400 -1.51 32.66 3.86
N THR A 401 -2.22 31.91 3.01
CA THR A 401 -3.08 32.43 1.96
C THR A 401 -4.55 32.15 2.28
N GLY A 402 -5.46 32.57 1.39
CA GLY A 402 -6.88 32.23 1.44
C GLY A 402 -7.18 30.77 1.77
N ASN A 403 -6.43 29.85 1.16
CA ASN A 403 -6.76 28.41 1.08
C ASN A 403 -5.70 27.49 1.72
N SER A 404 -4.52 27.99 2.10
CA SER A 404 -3.40 27.14 2.54
C SER A 404 -2.30 27.90 3.30
N SER A 405 -1.31 27.16 3.82
CA SER A 405 -0.09 27.69 4.44
C SER A 405 1.14 27.03 3.80
N VAL A 406 2.17 27.82 3.45
CA VAL A 406 3.45 27.32 2.92
C VAL A 406 4.61 27.81 3.79
N ILE A 407 5.71 27.05 3.86
CA ILE A 407 6.95 27.48 4.49
C ILE A 407 8.03 27.61 3.43
N LYS A 408 8.69 28.77 3.34
CA LYS A 408 9.81 29.02 2.42
C LYS A 408 11.06 29.42 3.18
N LYS A 409 12.21 28.91 2.74
CA LYS A 409 13.52 29.24 3.30
C LYS A 409 14.10 30.49 2.64
N ILE A 410 14.65 31.39 3.44
CA ILE A 410 15.43 32.55 2.98
C ILE A 410 16.82 32.58 3.63
N ILE A 411 17.77 33.23 2.96
CA ILE A 411 19.14 33.43 3.43
C ILE A 411 19.37 34.94 3.59
N LYS A 412 19.66 35.39 4.82
CA LYS A 412 20.07 36.77 5.12
C LYS A 412 21.59 36.89 5.02
N ASN A 413 22.04 37.76 4.11
CA ASN A 413 23.46 38.05 3.87
C ASN A 413 24.02 39.18 4.72
#